data_AF-A0A2E6LYY7-F1
#
_entry.id   AF-A0A2E6LYY7-F1
#
_cell.length_a   1.000
_cell.length_b   1.000
_cell.length_c   1.000
_cell.angle_alpha   90.00
_cell.angle_beta   90.00
_cell.angle_gamma   90.00
#
_symmetry.space_group_name_H-M   'P 1'
#
loop_
_entity.id
_entity.type
_entity.pdbx_description
1 polymer ?
#
loop_
_entity_poly.entity_id
_entity_poly.type
_entity_poly.pdbx_seq_one_letter_code
_entity_poly.pdbx_strand_id
1 'polypeptide(L)'
;MQSTFDQFDLEALYQNQIGLETVERMLPELPEVFVKAINIFRLVRHYMLKGGIEAIDVPVTEISLRLEDSGFAPHLANQVQALFSEQFPNLYSINFNVLEELELALIKKHILDTMLEDKQ
;
A
#
# COMPACT_ATOMS: atom_id res chain seq x y z
N MET A 1 13.83 7.81 -15.25
CA MET A 1 12.41 7.60 -15.60
C MET A 1 11.62 7.94 -14.36
N GLN A 2 10.88 9.05 -14.35
CA GLN A 2 9.96 9.34 -13.24
C GLN A 2 8.83 8.32 -13.32
N SER A 3 8.63 7.55 -12.25
CA SER A 3 7.60 6.54 -12.23
C SER A 3 6.25 7.23 -12.10
N THR A 4 5.19 6.68 -12.69
CA THR A 4 3.82 7.22 -12.59
C THR A 4 3.32 7.39 -11.14
N PHE A 5 4.06 6.85 -10.17
CA PHE A 5 3.80 6.94 -8.73
C PHE A 5 4.38 8.19 -8.06
N ASP A 6 5.20 9.00 -8.76
CA ASP A 6 5.67 10.31 -8.28
C ASP A 6 4.55 11.39 -8.26
N GLN A 7 3.28 10.99 -8.46
CA GLN A 7 2.12 11.87 -8.61
C GLN A 7 1.18 11.88 -7.40
N PHE A 8 1.46 11.09 -6.36
CA PHE A 8 0.63 11.11 -5.17
C PHE A 8 0.94 12.34 -4.31
N ASP A 9 -0.12 13.00 -3.84
CA ASP A 9 0.00 13.94 -2.73
C ASP A 9 0.24 13.15 -1.45
N LEU A 10 1.52 12.89 -1.14
CA LEU A 10 1.92 12.07 0.01
C LEU A 10 1.46 12.71 1.33
N GLU A 11 1.38 14.03 1.43
CA GLU A 11 0.87 14.66 2.65
C GLU A 11 -0.61 14.34 2.87
N ALA A 12 -1.39 14.25 1.80
CA ALA A 12 -2.79 13.82 1.88
C ALA A 12 -2.95 12.31 2.12
N LEU A 13 -1.95 11.50 1.76
CA LEU A 13 -1.99 10.06 1.96
C LEU A 13 -1.59 9.63 3.36
N TYR A 14 -0.85 10.40 4.15
CA TYR A 14 -0.37 9.95 5.46
C TYR A 14 -0.96 10.77 6.60
N GLN A 15 -1.58 10.09 7.56
CA GLN A 15 -2.01 10.73 8.80
C GLN A 15 -0.85 10.85 9.80
N ASN A 16 0.11 9.94 9.75
CA ASN A 16 1.27 9.93 10.62
C ASN A 16 2.53 10.37 9.86
N GLN A 17 2.99 11.59 10.16
CA GLN A 17 4.18 12.17 9.55
C GLN A 17 5.46 11.36 9.83
N ILE A 18 5.57 10.73 11.00
CA ILE A 18 6.70 9.85 11.31
C ILE A 18 6.66 8.59 10.43
N GLY A 19 5.45 8.08 10.16
CA GLY A 19 5.23 6.96 9.25
C GLY A 19 5.72 7.30 7.84
N LEU A 20 5.28 8.45 7.30
CA LEU A 20 5.73 8.97 6.00
C LEU A 20 7.26 9.08 5.93
N GLU A 21 7.87 9.79 6.88
CA GLU A 21 9.33 9.98 6.90
C GLU A 21 10.09 8.65 6.96
N THR A 22 9.57 7.69 7.71
CA THR A 22 10.18 6.36 7.84
C THR A 22 10.11 5.61 6.51
N VAL A 23 8.94 5.60 5.85
CA VAL A 23 8.78 4.93 4.56
C VAL A 23 9.67 5.57 3.50
N GLU A 24 9.66 6.89 3.39
CA GLU A 24 10.47 7.62 2.39
C GLU A 24 11.98 7.43 2.58
N ARG A 25 12.44 7.39 3.83
CA ARG A 25 13.86 7.14 4.12
C ARG A 25 14.29 5.71 3.75
N MET A 26 13.44 4.73 4.01
CA MET A 26 13.77 3.32 3.79
C MET A 26 13.56 2.87 2.35
N LEU A 27 12.66 3.49 1.60
CA LEU A 27 12.32 3.13 0.22
C LEU A 27 13.54 2.83 -0.70
N PRO A 28 14.63 3.63 -0.70
CA PRO A 28 15.81 3.36 -1.53
C PRO A 28 16.58 2.09 -1.16
N GLU A 29 16.44 1.61 0.07
CA GLU A 29 17.12 0.42 0.59
C GLU A 29 16.29 -0.85 0.44
N LEU A 30 14.98 -0.71 0.17
CA LEU A 30 14.08 -1.84 0.06
C LEU A 30 14.28 -2.62 -1.25
N PRO A 31 14.05 -3.95 -1.21
CA PRO A 31 13.95 -4.76 -2.42
C PRO A 31 12.85 -4.24 -3.35
N GLU A 32 13.07 -4.34 -4.67
CA GLU A 32 12.13 -3.82 -5.69
C GLU A 32 10.69 -4.35 -5.50
N VAL A 33 10.54 -5.59 -5.03
CA VAL A 33 9.24 -6.19 -4.75
C VAL A 33 8.47 -5.46 -3.64
N PHE A 34 9.16 -4.98 -2.60
CA PHE A 34 8.53 -4.22 -1.50
C PHE A 34 8.20 -2.80 -1.94
N VAL A 35 9.08 -2.17 -2.72
CA VAL A 35 8.80 -0.85 -3.31
C VAL A 35 7.54 -0.91 -4.18
N LYS A 36 7.38 -1.94 -5.02
CA LYS A 36 6.17 -2.15 -5.82
C LYS A 36 4.92 -2.34 -4.95
N ALA A 37 5.02 -3.12 -3.88
CA ALA A 37 3.89 -3.33 -2.96
C ALA A 37 3.47 -2.02 -2.27
N ILE A 38 4.44 -1.24 -1.76
CA ILE A 38 4.18 0.09 -1.15
C ILE A 38 3.49 1.01 -2.16
N ASN A 39 3.96 1.05 -3.40
CA ASN A 39 3.34 1.87 -4.44
C ASN A 39 1.90 1.44 -4.77
N ILE A 40 1.60 0.13 -4.72
CA ILE A 40 0.22 -0.36 -4.86
C ILE A 40 -0.62 0.10 -3.67
N PHE A 41 -0.12 0.04 -2.44
CA PHE A 41 -0.85 0.51 -1.26
C PHE A 41 -1.16 2.00 -1.34
N ARG A 42 -0.16 2.82 -1.71
CA ARG A 42 -0.33 4.26 -1.96
C ARG A 42 -1.35 4.55 -3.07
N LEU A 43 -1.33 3.78 -4.15
CA LEU A 43 -2.30 3.88 -5.24
C LEU A 43 -3.73 3.60 -4.73
N VAL A 44 -3.91 2.52 -3.97
CA VAL A 44 -5.22 2.19 -3.39
C VAL A 44 -5.69 3.30 -2.46
N ARG A 45 -4.83 3.79 -1.56
CA ARG A 45 -5.15 4.94 -0.69
C ARG A 45 -5.55 6.17 -1.51
N HIS A 46 -4.81 6.50 -2.56
CA HIS A 46 -5.16 7.64 -3.43
C HIS A 46 -6.58 7.53 -4.00
N TYR A 47 -6.96 6.36 -4.51
CA TYR A 47 -8.30 6.16 -5.05
C TYR A 47 -9.37 6.09 -3.95
N MET A 48 -9.05 5.56 -2.76
CA MET A 48 -9.95 5.61 -1.61
C MET A 48 -10.24 7.05 -1.17
N LEU A 49 -9.21 7.90 -1.12
CA LEU A 49 -9.35 9.33 -0.80
C LEU A 49 -10.19 10.04 -1.86
N LYS A 50 -9.92 9.78 -3.15
CA LYS A 50 -10.68 10.35 -4.26
C LYS A 50 -12.15 9.93 -4.26
N GLY A 51 -12.43 8.70 -3.80
CA GLY A 51 -13.79 8.16 -3.66
C GLY A 51 -14.50 8.59 -2.36
N GLY A 52 -13.83 9.26 -1.43
CA GLY A 52 -14.39 9.63 -0.12
C GLY A 52 -14.69 8.44 0.77
N ILE A 53 -13.88 7.38 0.68
CA ILE A 53 -14.04 6.10 1.38
C ILE A 53 -12.88 5.79 2.34
N GLU A 54 -12.09 6.79 2.71
CA GLU A 54 -10.96 6.65 3.64
C GLU A 54 -11.38 6.19 5.04
N ALA A 55 -12.60 6.50 5.46
CA ALA A 55 -13.10 6.18 6.80
C ALA A 55 -13.88 4.85 6.89
N ILE A 56 -14.00 4.10 5.78
CA ILE A 56 -14.75 2.84 5.76
C ILE A 56 -13.80 1.64 5.66
N ASP A 57 -14.22 0.55 6.31
CA ASP A 57 -13.62 -0.77 6.09
C ASP A 57 -14.16 -1.34 4.77
N VAL A 58 -13.28 -1.49 3.78
CA VAL A 58 -13.60 -2.10 2.49
C VAL A 58 -13.26 -3.58 2.54
N PRO A 59 -14.24 -4.50 2.41
CA PRO A 59 -13.96 -5.92 2.33
C PRO A 59 -12.96 -6.22 1.19
N VAL A 60 -12.03 -7.15 1.39
CA VAL A 60 -11.04 -7.50 0.36
C VAL A 60 -11.71 -7.93 -0.95
N THR A 61 -12.87 -8.59 -0.85
CA THR A 61 -13.70 -9.03 -1.98
C THR A 61 -14.37 -7.88 -2.76
N GLU A 62 -14.38 -6.67 -2.22
CA GLU A 62 -15.02 -5.48 -2.79
C GLU A 62 -14.02 -4.39 -3.22
N ILE A 63 -12.71 -4.61 -3.02
CA ILE A 63 -11.69 -3.61 -3.36
C ILE A 63 -11.80 -3.19 -4.83
N SER A 64 -11.95 -4.15 -5.74
CA SER A 64 -12.06 -3.88 -7.17
C SER A 64 -13.20 -2.90 -7.47
N LEU A 65 -14.40 -3.20 -6.98
CA LEU A 65 -15.60 -2.37 -7.15
C LEU A 65 -15.38 -0.95 -6.64
N ARG A 66 -14.83 -0.78 -5.43
CA ARG A 66 -14.60 0.54 -4.84
C ARG A 66 -13.57 1.37 -5.59
N LEU A 67 -12.52 0.73 -6.09
CA LEU A 67 -11.52 1.40 -6.90
C LEU A 67 -12.09 1.81 -8.26
N GLU A 68 -12.90 0.94 -8.89
CA GLU A 68 -13.60 1.23 -10.14
C GLU A 68 -14.55 2.43 -10.00
N ASP A 69 -15.36 2.46 -8.95
CA ASP A 69 -16.26 3.59 -8.64
C ASP A 69 -15.49 4.91 -8.45
N SER A 70 -14.24 4.83 -7.99
CA SER A 70 -13.33 5.99 -7.82
C SER A 70 -12.60 6.39 -9.12
N GLY A 71 -12.89 5.70 -10.23
CA GLY A 71 -12.33 5.94 -11.55
C GLY A 71 -11.03 5.20 -11.84
N PHE A 72 -10.71 4.14 -11.09
CA PHE A 72 -9.58 3.26 -11.39
C PHE A 72 -9.93 2.29 -12.51
N ALA A 73 -8.94 1.88 -13.30
CA ALA A 73 -9.19 1.01 -14.44
C ALA A 73 -9.62 -0.40 -13.98
N PRO A 74 -10.75 -0.96 -14.47
CA PRO A 74 -11.30 -2.23 -13.97
C PRO A 74 -10.33 -3.41 -13.98
N HIS A 75 -9.56 -3.55 -15.06
CA HIS A 75 -8.59 -4.64 -15.18
C HIS A 75 -7.44 -4.53 -14.16
N LEU A 76 -7.09 -3.32 -13.72
CA LEU A 76 -6.09 -3.10 -12.66
C LEU A 76 -6.72 -3.27 -11.28
N ALA A 77 -7.96 -2.82 -11.10
CA ALA A 77 -8.71 -2.98 -9.85
C ALA A 77 -8.84 -4.47 -9.46
N ASN A 78 -9.16 -5.32 -10.44
CA ASN A 78 -9.22 -6.77 -10.26
C ASN A 78 -7.85 -7.38 -9.90
N GLN A 79 -6.76 -6.90 -10.50
CA GLN A 79 -5.40 -7.36 -10.15
C GLN A 79 -5.01 -6.98 -8.71
N VAL A 80 -5.38 -5.78 -8.27
CA VAL A 80 -5.16 -5.34 -6.89
C VAL A 80 -5.95 -6.23 -5.92
N GLN A 81 -7.22 -6.50 -6.19
CA GLN A 81 -8.04 -7.39 -5.35
C GLN A 81 -7.48 -8.82 -5.28
N ALA A 82 -7.02 -9.36 -6.40
CA ALA A 82 -6.36 -10.67 -6.44
C ALA A 82 -5.10 -10.67 -5.58
N LEU A 83 -4.27 -9.64 -5.69
CA LEU A 83 -3.06 -9.48 -4.88
C LEU A 83 -3.36 -9.47 -3.38
N PHE A 84 -4.40 -8.73 -2.94
CA PHE A 84 -4.79 -8.76 -1.53
C PHE A 84 -5.28 -10.14 -1.08
N SER A 85 -6.14 -10.78 -1.88
CA SER A 85 -6.68 -12.11 -1.58
C SER A 85 -5.60 -13.19 -1.48
N GLU A 86 -4.57 -13.12 -2.34
CA GLU A 86 -3.51 -14.13 -2.42
C GLU A 86 -2.39 -13.90 -1.39
N GLN A 87 -1.97 -12.65 -1.22
CA GLN A 87 -0.81 -12.32 -0.37
C GLN A 87 -1.19 -12.12 1.10
N PHE A 88 -2.45 -11.77 1.38
CA PHE A 88 -2.95 -11.51 2.73
C PHE A 88 -4.22 -12.33 3.02
N PRO A 89 -4.14 -13.67 3.06
CA PRO A 89 -5.33 -14.53 3.20
C PRO A 89 -6.08 -14.36 4.54
N ASN A 90 -5.43 -13.77 5.54
CA ASN A 90 -6.03 -13.47 6.85
C ASN A 90 -6.62 -12.05 6.94
N LEU A 91 -6.51 -11.25 5.88
CA LEU A 91 -7.03 -9.90 5.82
C LEU A 91 -8.44 -9.92 5.23
N TYR A 92 -9.43 -9.56 6.05
CA TYR A 92 -10.84 -9.56 5.65
C TYR A 92 -11.29 -8.24 5.02
N SER A 93 -10.71 -7.13 5.49
CA SER A 93 -10.97 -5.79 5.01
C SER A 93 -9.71 -4.95 5.00
N ILE A 94 -9.70 -3.92 4.16
CA ILE A 94 -8.71 -2.86 4.15
C ILE A 94 -9.38 -1.53 4.49
N ASN A 95 -8.63 -0.66 5.16
CA ASN A 95 -8.96 0.74 5.28
C ASN A 95 -7.69 1.56 5.11
N PHE A 96 -7.82 2.89 5.16
CA PHE A 96 -6.71 3.79 4.92
C PHE A 96 -5.52 3.58 5.86
N ASN A 97 -5.80 3.27 7.13
CA ASN A 97 -4.77 3.06 8.16
C ASN A 97 -4.11 1.69 8.04
N VAL A 98 -4.90 0.65 7.74
CA VAL A 98 -4.39 -0.71 7.50
C VAL A 98 -3.37 -0.70 6.37
N LEU A 99 -3.62 0.05 5.29
CA LEU A 99 -2.68 0.16 4.17
C LEU A 99 -1.36 0.82 4.60
N GLU A 100 -1.40 1.86 5.44
CA GLU A 100 -0.21 2.48 6.02
C GLU A 100 0.58 1.51 6.92
N GLU A 101 -0.12 0.77 7.76
CA GLU A 101 0.49 -0.23 8.65
C GLU A 101 1.16 -1.36 7.86
N LEU A 102 0.58 -1.77 6.73
CA LEU A 102 1.17 -2.76 5.84
C LEU A 102 2.48 -2.28 5.21
N GLU A 103 2.59 -0.99 4.85
CA GLU A 103 3.86 -0.42 4.38
C GLU A 103 4.95 -0.51 5.45
N LEU A 104 4.64 -0.11 6.69
CA LEU A 104 5.58 -0.20 7.81
C LEU A 104 5.92 -1.64 8.18
N ALA A 105 4.97 -2.57 8.05
CA ALA A 105 5.19 -3.98 8.27
C ALA A 105 6.17 -4.58 7.25
N LEU A 106 6.09 -4.17 5.97
CA LEU A 106 7.06 -4.58 4.94
C LEU A 106 8.47 -4.09 5.25
N ILE A 107 8.60 -2.82 5.69
CA ILE A 107 9.89 -2.26 6.10
C ILE A 107 10.45 -3.02 7.31
N LYS A 108 9.63 -3.25 8.33
CA LYS A 108 10.03 -4.00 9.52
C LYS A 108 10.48 -5.41 9.16
N LYS A 109 9.77 -6.09 8.27
CA LYS A 109 10.15 -7.41 7.76
C LYS A 109 11.52 -7.34 7.08
N HIS A 110 11.74 -6.38 6.19
CA HIS A 110 13.04 -6.21 5.53
C HIS A 110 14.19 -6.04 6.54
N ILE A 111 14.04 -5.15 7.52
CA ILE A 111 15.06 -4.91 8.55
C ILE A 111 15.38 -6.20 9.32
N LEU A 112 14.35 -6.95 9.71
CA LEU A 112 14.54 -8.22 10.43
C LEU A 112 15.26 -9.25 9.58
N ASP A 113 14.91 -9.36 8.29
CA ASP A 113 15.56 -10.30 7.37
C ASP A 113 17.05 -9.94 7.19
N THR A 114 17.38 -8.66 6.98
CA THR A 114 18.77 -8.19 6.85
C THR A 114 19.59 -8.42 8.13
N MET A 115 19.00 -8.17 9.31
CA MET A 115 19.67 -8.41 10.59
C MET A 115 19.93 -9.91 10.88
N LEU A 116 19.16 -10.81 10.28
CA LEU A 116 19.36 -12.25 10.39
C LEU A 116 20.44 -12.75 9.42
N GLU A 117 20.54 -12.15 8.24
CA GLU A 117 21.59 -12.42 7.26
C GLU A 117 22.97 -11.98 7.77
N ASP A 118 23.06 -10.83 8.46
CA ASP A 118 24.31 -10.33 9.06
C ASP A 118 24.88 -11.19 10.22
N LYS A 119 24.12 -12.20 10.69
CA LYS A 119 24.51 -13.10 11.79
C LYS A 119 25.00 -14.47 11.31
N GLN A 120 25.03 -14.74 10.01
CA GLN A 120 25.53 -15.98 9.41
C GLN A 120 26.90 -15.79 8.77
#